data_AF-A0A929WWB8-F1
#
_entry.id   AF-A0A929WWB8-F1
#
_cell.length_a   1.000
_cell.length_b   1.000
_cell.length_c   1.000
_cell.angle_alpha   90.00
_cell.angle_beta   90.00
_cell.angle_gamma   90.00
#
_symmetry.space_group_name_H-M   'P 1'
#
loop_
_entity.id
_entity.type
_entity.pdbx_description
1 polymer ?
#
loop_
_entity_poly.entity_id
_entity_poly.type
_entity_poly.pdbx_seq_one_letter_code
_entity_poly.pdbx_strand_id
1 'polypeptide(L)' 'MGSIVGIVVIIVGILASVALHEVGHMLPAKKFGVLVPDYAVGFGPALWKKKIGDTTYALRAILLGGYVKIVG' A
#
# COMPACT_ATOMS: atom_id res chain seq x y z
N MET A 1 -22.66 -7.41 18.75
CA MET A 1 -21.84 -6.18 18.75
C MET A 1 -20.34 -6.48 18.71
N GLY A 2 -19.81 -7.32 19.62
CA GLY A 2 -18.37 -7.65 19.66
C GLY A 2 -17.78 -8.27 18.39
N SER A 3 -18.54 -9.14 17.70
CA SER A 3 -18.03 -9.83 16.50
C SER A 3 -17.79 -8.92 15.31
N ILE A 4 -18.67 -7.92 15.08
CA ILE A 4 -18.52 -6.96 13.97
C ILE A 4 -17.30 -6.07 14.21
N VAL A 5 -17.15 -5.57 15.44
CA VAL A 5 -15.98 -4.76 15.81
C VAL A 5 -14.69 -5.56 15.64
N GLY A 6 -14.66 -6.82 16.09
CA GLY A 6 -13.49 -7.69 15.93
C GLY A 6 -13.11 -7.93 14.46
N ILE A 7 -14.10 -8.15 13.59
CA ILE A 7 -13.88 -8.31 12.14
C ILE A 7 -13.27 -7.04 11.54
N VAL A 8 -13.81 -5.87 11.87
CA VAL A 8 -13.29 -4.58 11.38
C VAL A 8 -11.85 -4.37 11.83
N VAL A 9 -11.54 -4.66 13.09
CA VAL A 9 -10.17 -4.54 13.63
C VAL A 9 -9.19 -5.43 12.87
N ILE A 10 -9.55 -6.68 12.60
CA ILE A 10 -8.68 -7.61 11.84
C ILE A 10 -8.46 -7.10 10.42
N ILE A 11 -9.51 -6.68 9.72
CA ILE A 11 -9.39 -6.17 8.34
C ILE A 11 -8.47 -4.94 8.29
N VAL A 12 -8.68 -3.98 9.20
CA VAL A 12 -7.84 -2.77 9.27
C VAL A 12 -6.40 -3.13 9.65
N GLY A 13 -6.21 -4.06 10.58
CA GLY A 13 -4.88 -4.53 10.99
C GLY A 13 -4.11 -5.19 9.85
N ILE A 14 -4.75 -6.04 9.06
CA ILE A 14 -4.14 -6.67 7.88
C ILE A 14 -3.78 -5.61 6.84
N LEU A 15 -4.68 -4.66 6.57
CA LEU A 15 -4.42 -3.57 5.64
C LEU A 15 -3.23 -2.70 6.05
N ALA A 16 -3.15 -2.35 7.34
CA ALA A 16 -2.03 -1.61 7.89
C ALA A 16 -0.74 -2.42 7.78
N SER A 17 -0.77 -3.72 8.08
CA SER A 17 0.40 -4.60 7.99
C SER A 17 0.95 -4.67 6.55
N VAL A 18 0.08 -4.85 5.55
CA VAL A 18 0.45 -4.85 4.14
C VAL A 18 1.03 -3.50 3.72
N ALA A 19 0.37 -2.39 4.07
CA ALA A 19 0.87 -1.06 3.77
C ALA A 19 2.28 -0.83 4.37
N LEU A 20 2.48 -1.22 5.63
CA LEU A 20 3.78 -1.13 6.29
C LEU A 20 4.85 -2.02 5.63
N HIS A 21 4.48 -3.23 5.18
CA HIS A 21 5.38 -4.11 4.44
C HIS A 21 5.88 -3.46 3.15
N GLU A 22 4.97 -2.93 2.33
CA GLU A 22 5.32 -2.25 1.07
C GLU A 22 6.13 -0.96 1.31
N VAL A 23 5.82 -0.22 2.37
CA VAL A 23 6.63 0.94 2.81
C VAL A 23 8.04 0.50 3.19
N GLY A 24 8.19 -0.68 3.80
CA GLY A 24 9.45 -1.31 4.14
C GLY A 24 10.35 -1.60 2.93
N HIS A 25 9.79 -1.78 1.74
CA HIS A 25 10.53 -1.87 0.48
C HIS A 25 10.78 -0.50 -0.16
N MET A 26 9.77 0.37 -0.15
CA MET A 26 9.84 1.71 -0.74
C MET A 26 10.91 2.58 -0.07
N LEU A 27 10.97 2.60 1.27
CA LEU A 27 11.86 3.50 2.01
C LEU A 27 13.34 3.18 1.75
N PRO A 28 13.81 1.92 1.83
CA PRO A 28 15.16 1.56 1.41
C PRO A 28 15.42 1.92 -0.05
N ALA A 29 14.52 1.56 -0.97
CA ALA A 29 14.71 1.85 -2.40
C ALA A 29 14.95 3.35 -2.64
N LYS A 30 14.10 4.22 -2.06
CA LYS A 30 14.26 5.68 -2.13
C LYS A 30 15.55 6.16 -1.47
N LYS A 31 15.95 5.56 -0.33
CA LYS A 31 17.19 5.90 0.37
C LYS A 31 18.45 5.56 -0.44
N PHE A 32 18.40 4.49 -1.25
CA PHE A 32 19.48 4.11 -2.17
C PHE A 32 19.40 4.83 -3.52
N GLY A 33 18.48 5.80 -3.69
CA GLY A 33 18.32 6.55 -4.93
C GLY A 33 17.60 5.80 -6.05
N VAL A 34 16.97 4.67 -5.75
CA VAL A 34 16.21 3.87 -6.71
C VAL A 34 14.83 4.50 -6.91
N LEU A 35 14.42 4.63 -8.17
CA LEU A 35 13.14 5.24 -8.53
C LEU A 35 11.98 4.30 -8.18
N VAL A 36 11.00 4.83 -7.46
CA VAL A 36 9.76 4.13 -7.10
C VAL A 36 8.56 4.84 -7.73
N PRO A 37 8.17 4.50 -8.98
CA PRO A 37 7.09 5.19 -9.68
C PRO A 37 5.69 4.89 -9.13
N ASP A 38 5.46 3.71 -8.56
CA ASP A 38 4.15 3.30 -8.05
C ASP A 38 4.26 2.65 -6.67
N TYR A 39 3.36 3.05 -5.79
CA TYR A 39 3.09 2.41 -4.51
C TYR A 39 1.58 2.25 -4.39
N ALA A 40 1.09 1.04 -4.16
CA ALA A 40 -0.34 0.80 -4.01
C ALA A 40 -0.63 -0.15 -2.86
N VAL A 41 -1.71 0.16 -2.13
CA VAL A 41 -2.36 -0.77 -1.20
C VAL A 41 -3.62 -1.29 -1.89
N GLY A 42 -3.70 -2.60 -2.03
CA GLY A 42 -4.74 -3.34 -2.75
C GLY A 42 -4.42 -3.61 -4.22
N PHE A 43 -5.36 -4.28 -4.89
CA PHE A 43 -5.35 -4.63 -6.30
C PHE A 43 -6.62 -4.16 -7.03
N GLY A 44 -6.64 -4.31 -8.36
CA GLY A 44 -7.80 -3.96 -9.18
C GLY A 44 -7.95 -2.43 -9.38
N PRO A 45 -9.17 -1.93 -9.63
CA PRO A 45 -9.37 -0.50 -9.92
C PRO A 45 -8.96 0.39 -8.74
N ALA A 46 -8.34 1.52 -9.04
CA ALA A 46 -7.95 2.50 -8.03
C ALA A 46 -9.20 3.23 -7.52
N LEU A 47 -9.47 3.13 -6.22
CA LEU A 47 -10.47 3.94 -5.53
C LEU A 47 -9.95 5.36 -5.33
N TRP A 48 -8.65 5.47 -5.06
CA TRP A 48 -7.96 6.72 -4.88
C TRP A 48 -6.53 6.63 -5.40
N LYS A 49 -6.03 7.73 -5.95
CA LYS A 49 -4.63 7.86 -6.37
C LYS A 49 -4.17 9.30 -6.21
N LYS A 50 -2.92 9.48 -5.78
CA LYS A 50 -2.25 10.77 -5.68
C LYS A 50 -0.78 10.63 -6.03
N LYS A 51 -0.31 11.47 -6.95
CA LYS A 51 1.12 11.56 -7.27
C LYS A 51 1.81 12.53 -6.31
N ILE A 52 2.91 12.12 -5.72
CA ILE A 52 3.77 12.94 -4.85
C ILE A 52 5.22 12.72 -5.28
N GLY A 53 5.85 13.77 -5.83
CA GLY A 53 7.14 13.65 -6.49
C GLY A 53 7.07 12.64 -7.64
N ASP A 54 7.96 11.66 -7.63
CA ASP A 54 8.03 10.63 -8.66
C ASP A 54 7.14 9.41 -8.38
N THR A 55 6.52 9.33 -7.19
CA THR A 55 5.73 8.16 -6.78
C THR A 55 4.23 8.44 -6.87
N THR A 56 3.50 7.56 -7.52
CA THR A 56 2.04 7.50 -7.47
C THR A 56 1.61 6.60 -6.33
N TYR A 57 0.94 7.17 -5.34
CA TYR A 57 0.35 6.47 -4.21
C TYR A 57 -1.10 6.14 -4.54
N ALA A 58 -1.50 4.86 -4.47
CA ALA A 58 -2.85 4.43 -4.79
C ALA A 58 -3.46 3.54 -3.69
N LEU A 59 -4.76 3.71 -3.47
CA LEU A 59 -5.59 2.75 -2.73
C LEU A 59 -6.55 2.11 -3.73
N ARG A 60 -6.56 0.78 -3.79
CA ARG A 60 -7.32 0.01 -4.79
C ARG A 60 -8.41 -0.82 -4.12
N ALA A 61 -9.42 -1.20 -4.91
CA ALA A 61 -10.66 -1.78 -4.39
C ALA A 61 -10.47 -3.16 -3.74
N ILE A 62 -9.49 -3.95 -4.19
CA ILE A 62 -9.27 -5.31 -3.70
C ILE A 62 -8.21 -5.27 -2.61
N LEU A 63 -8.63 -5.29 -1.36
CA LEU A 63 -7.79 -5.12 -0.15
C LEU A 63 -7.02 -6.39 0.26
N LEU A 64 -6.65 -7.24 -0.71
CA LEU A 64 -6.01 -8.55 -0.49
C LEU A 64 -4.48 -8.52 -0.62
N GLY A 65 -3.87 -7.34 -0.62
CA GLY A 65 -2.41 -7.18 -0.73
C GLY A 65 -2.03 -5.76 -1.11
N GLY A 66 -0.84 -5.58 -1.69
CA GLY A 66 -0.30 -4.31 -2.11
C GLY A 66 0.91 -4.56 -3.02
N TYR A 67 1.44 -3.49 -3.60
CA TYR A 67 2.69 -3.59 -4.36
C TYR A 67 3.44 -2.27 -4.36
N VAL A 68 4.76 -2.36 -4.41
CA VAL A 68 5.66 -1.28 -4.78
C VAL A 68 6.36 -1.62 -6.09
N LYS A 69 6.33 -0.68 -7.05
CA LYS A 69 7.09 -0.80 -8.29
C LYS A 69 8.42 -0.09 -8.09
N ILE A 70 9.51 -0.84 -8.10
CA ILE A 70 10.87 -0.33 -8.01
C ILE A 70 11.49 -0.46 -9.41
N VAL A 71 12.06 0.62 -9.93
CA VAL A 71 12.72 0.64 -11.25
C VAL A 71 14.21 0.42 -11.04
N GLY A 72 14.69 -0.72 -11.52
CA GLY A 72 16.07 -1.17 -11.44
C GLY A 72 16.22 -2.49 -12.17
#